data_AF-A0A2D5RVS9-F1
#
_entry.id   AF-A0A2D5RVS9-F1
#
_cell.length_a   1.000
_cell.length_b   1.000
_cell.length_c   1.000
_cell.angle_alpha   90.00
_cell.angle_beta   90.00
_cell.angle_gamma   90.00
#
_symmetry.space_group_name_H-M   'P 1'
#
loop_
_entity.id
_entity.type
_entity.pdbx_description
1 polymer ?
#
loop_
_entity_poly.entity_id
_entity_poly.type
_entity_poly.pdbx_seq_one_letter_code
_entity_poly.pdbx_strand_id
1 'polypeptide(L)'
;MRNHPLGLKKQHGVSLLEVLVSVLVLGIGLLGVAALQTSSMRNTNSSLERTMAVILTDSLAELLRANPAQARLGNYAFSDCVGSTELGTANWVLDVKEATRQETCPEVSWDVDRYTVKINWGDERLGANNEIVTQVMP
;
A
#
# COMPACT_ATOMS: atom_id res chain seq x y z
N MET A 1 46.63 0.88 63.93
CA MET A 1 46.29 0.01 62.78
C MET A 1 44.91 -0.57 63.04
N ARG A 2 43.90 -0.20 62.24
CA ARG A 2 42.47 -0.43 62.54
C ARG A 2 41.90 -1.37 61.47
N ASN A 3 41.67 -2.62 61.84
CA ASN A 3 41.22 -3.67 60.93
C ASN A 3 39.71 -3.56 60.72
N HIS A 4 39.29 -3.31 59.49
CA HIS A 4 37.87 -3.30 59.10
C HIS A 4 37.50 -4.70 58.60
N PRO A 5 36.53 -5.40 59.22
CA PRO A 5 36.09 -6.70 58.71
C PRO A 5 35.30 -6.50 57.42
N LEU A 6 35.79 -7.08 56.32
CA LEU A 6 35.08 -7.16 55.05
C LEU A 6 33.92 -8.14 55.20
N GLY A 7 32.72 -7.61 55.47
CA GLY A 7 31.50 -8.40 55.46
C GLY A 7 31.23 -8.94 54.06
N LEU A 8 31.37 -10.26 53.89
CA LEU A 8 30.91 -10.98 52.70
C LEU A 8 29.38 -10.86 52.63
N LYS A 9 28.88 -10.04 51.70
CA LYS A 9 27.45 -9.93 51.42
C LYS A 9 26.93 -11.30 50.98
N LYS A 10 25.95 -11.85 51.69
CA LYS A 10 25.23 -13.06 51.28
C LYS A 10 24.44 -12.77 50.00
N GLN A 11 24.76 -13.49 48.93
CA GLN A 11 24.00 -13.50 47.69
C GLN A 11 22.59 -14.05 47.99
N HIS A 12 21.59 -13.19 47.96
CA HIS A 12 20.19 -13.61 48.11
C HIS A 12 19.72 -14.16 46.76
N GLY A 13 19.33 -15.43 46.74
CA GLY A 13 18.98 -16.17 45.53
C GLY A 13 17.66 -15.71 44.91
N VAL A 14 17.70 -14.62 44.15
CA VAL A 14 16.58 -14.14 43.31
C VAL A 14 16.89 -14.26 41.82
N SER A 15 18.04 -14.82 41.42
CA SER A 15 18.51 -14.79 40.02
C SER A 15 17.61 -15.55 39.04
N LEU A 16 16.98 -16.66 39.45
CA LEU A 16 16.12 -17.44 38.54
C LEU A 16 14.82 -16.70 38.23
N LEU A 17 14.23 -16.04 39.23
CA LEU A 17 13.02 -15.24 39.07
C LEU A 17 13.29 -13.98 38.25
N GLU A 18 14.45 -13.35 38.44
CA GLU A 18 14.91 -12.22 37.66
C GLU A 18 15.09 -12.57 36.17
N VAL A 19 15.68 -13.73 35.86
CA VAL A 19 15.79 -14.22 34.48
C VAL A 19 14.42 -14.55 33.90
N LEU A 20 13.52 -15.16 34.67
CA LEU A 20 12.17 -15.50 34.20
C LEU A 20 11.35 -14.24 33.88
N VAL A 21 11.43 -13.22 34.74
CA VAL A 21 10.80 -11.91 34.48
C VAL A 21 11.45 -11.23 33.27
N SER A 22 12.77 -11.30 33.13
CA SER A 22 13.47 -10.73 31.97
C SER A 22 13.03 -11.37 30.66
N VAL A 23 12.95 -12.72 30.61
CA VAL A 23 12.48 -13.46 29.43
C VAL A 23 11.00 -13.17 29.16
N LEU A 24 10.16 -13.02 30.18
CA LEU A 24 8.76 -12.64 30.03
C LEU A 24 8.61 -11.25 29.39
N VAL A 25 9.32 -10.25 29.92
CA VAL A 25 9.29 -8.88 29.39
C VAL A 25 9.83 -8.84 27.96
N LEU A 26 10.93 -9.55 27.68
CA LEU A 26 11.49 -9.67 26.33
C LEU A 26 10.50 -10.35 25.38
N GLY A 27 9.84 -11.43 25.81
CA GLY A 27 8.85 -12.14 25.01
C GLY A 27 7.69 -11.22 24.59
N ILE A 28 7.14 -10.44 25.53
CA ILE A 28 6.09 -9.45 25.23
C ILE A 28 6.61 -8.38 24.27
N GLY A 29 7.83 -7.87 24.49
CA GLY A 29 8.47 -6.89 23.61
C GLY A 29 8.61 -7.39 22.16
N LEU A 30 9.07 -8.64 21.98
CA LEU A 30 9.25 -9.23 20.65
C LEU A 30 7.92 -9.46 19.93
N LEU A 31 6.86 -9.86 20.64
CA LEU A 31 5.51 -9.96 20.05
C LEU A 31 4.99 -8.59 19.60
N GLY A 32 5.26 -7.53 20.37
CA GLY A 32 4.95 -6.15 19.98
C GLY A 32 5.67 -5.73 18.71
N VAL A 33 6.97 -6.00 18.60
CA VAL A 33 7.76 -5.71 17.39
C VAL A 33 7.25 -6.50 16.17
N ALA A 34 6.91 -7.77 16.34
CA ALA A 34 6.38 -8.59 15.25
C ALA A 34 5.06 -8.02 14.70
N ALA A 35 4.15 -7.60 15.57
CA ALA A 35 2.90 -6.94 15.16
C ALA A 35 3.14 -5.61 14.42
N LEU A 36 4.09 -4.81 14.90
CA LEU A 36 4.50 -3.57 14.21
C LEU A 36 5.13 -3.87 12.85
N GLN A 37 5.92 -4.92 12.73
CA GLN A 37 6.53 -5.31 11.46
C GLN A 37 5.47 -5.71 10.43
N THR A 38 4.48 -6.53 10.82
CA THR A 38 3.39 -6.91 9.92
C THR A 38 2.57 -5.70 9.46
N SER A 39 2.21 -4.79 10.38
CA SER A 39 1.46 -3.58 10.03
C SER A 39 2.28 -2.64 9.14
N SER A 40 3.58 -2.47 9.40
CA SER A 40 4.49 -1.71 8.56
C SER A 40 4.56 -2.27 7.15
N MET A 41 4.68 -3.59 6.98
CA MET A 41 4.71 -4.22 5.65
C MET A 41 3.40 -3.99 4.88
N ARG A 42 2.24 -4.12 5.54
CA ARG A 42 0.93 -3.83 4.91
C ARG A 42 0.85 -2.37 4.46
N ASN A 43 1.33 -1.44 5.27
CA ASN A 43 1.34 -0.01 4.93
C ASN A 43 2.29 0.29 3.77
N THR A 44 3.48 -0.30 3.75
CA THR A 44 4.44 -0.16 2.65
C THR A 44 3.85 -0.67 1.34
N ASN A 45 3.27 -1.87 1.33
CA ASN A 45 2.62 -2.42 0.14
C ASN A 45 1.50 -1.50 -0.34
N SER A 46 0.58 -1.09 0.55
CA SER A 46 -0.50 -0.17 0.18
C SER A 46 -0.01 1.17 -0.39
N SER A 47 1.15 1.66 0.08
CA SER A 47 1.76 2.90 -0.40
C SER A 47 2.40 2.73 -1.78
N LEU A 48 3.01 1.58 -2.04
CA LEU A 48 3.54 1.21 -3.37
C LEU A 48 2.41 1.14 -4.39
N GLU A 49 1.31 0.45 -4.07
CA GLU A 49 0.16 0.34 -4.96
C GLU A 49 -0.43 1.71 -5.32
N ARG A 50 -0.59 2.56 -4.31
CA ARG A 50 -1.04 3.94 -4.53
C ARG A 50 -0.11 4.71 -5.45
N THR A 51 1.20 4.54 -5.27
CA THR A 51 2.21 5.21 -6.11
C THR A 51 2.13 4.73 -7.55
N MET A 52 2.01 3.42 -7.76
CA MET A 52 1.86 2.83 -9.10
C MET A 52 0.56 3.28 -9.77
N ALA A 53 -0.56 3.32 -9.04
CA ALA A 53 -1.84 3.81 -9.55
C ALA A 53 -1.74 5.28 -10.03
N VAL A 54 -1.01 6.14 -9.32
CA VAL A 54 -0.74 7.53 -9.76
C VAL A 54 0.09 7.54 -11.05
N ILE A 55 1.20 6.81 -11.08
CA ILE A 55 2.08 6.73 -12.27
C ILE A 55 1.30 6.25 -13.50
N LEU A 56 0.44 5.25 -13.33
CA LEU A 56 -0.39 4.71 -14.40
C LEU A 56 -1.49 5.69 -14.81
N THR A 57 -2.08 6.42 -13.87
CA THR A 57 -3.02 7.48 -14.22
C THR A 57 -2.35 8.56 -15.07
N ASP A 58 -1.11 8.93 -14.74
CA ASP A 58 -0.33 9.90 -15.52
C ASP A 58 0.02 9.35 -16.91
N SER A 59 0.29 8.05 -17.06
CA SER A 59 0.51 7.44 -18.38
C SER A 59 -0.76 7.41 -19.24
N LEU A 60 -1.93 7.20 -18.65
CA LEU A 60 -3.21 7.35 -19.35
C LEU A 60 -3.44 8.81 -19.77
N ALA A 61 -3.12 9.77 -18.90
CA ALA A 61 -3.20 11.18 -19.25
C ALA A 61 -2.30 11.53 -20.45
N GLU A 62 -1.13 10.90 -20.56
CA GLU A 62 -0.28 11.05 -21.73
C GLU A 62 -0.89 10.45 -23.00
N LEU A 63 -1.57 9.29 -22.91
CA LEU A 63 -2.32 8.74 -24.05
C LEU A 63 -3.41 9.70 -24.55
N LEU A 64 -4.12 10.38 -23.63
CA LEU A 64 -5.13 11.37 -23.98
C LEU A 64 -4.50 12.58 -24.70
N ARG A 65 -3.38 13.10 -24.18
CA ARG A 65 -2.66 14.24 -24.78
C ARG A 65 -2.03 13.90 -26.13
N ALA A 66 -1.63 12.64 -26.33
CA ALA A 66 -1.09 12.18 -27.59
C ALA A 66 -2.14 12.18 -28.73
N ASN A 67 -3.42 11.99 -28.39
CA ASN A 67 -4.53 12.02 -29.36
C ASN A 67 -5.72 12.85 -28.86
N PRO A 68 -5.59 14.19 -28.83
CA PRO A 68 -6.61 15.07 -28.26
C PRO A 68 -7.91 15.06 -29.05
N ALA A 69 -7.88 14.67 -30.34
CA ALA A 69 -9.08 14.56 -31.17
C ALA A 69 -9.99 13.43 -30.68
N GLN A 70 -9.45 12.22 -30.47
CA GLN A 70 -10.22 11.09 -29.93
C GLN A 70 -10.54 11.29 -28.44
N ALA A 71 -9.61 11.90 -27.70
CA ALA A 71 -9.81 12.20 -26.29
C ALA A 71 -11.02 13.13 -26.06
N ARG A 72 -11.20 14.18 -26.87
CA ARG A 72 -12.37 15.08 -26.77
C ARG A 72 -13.70 14.45 -27.19
N LEU A 73 -13.67 13.32 -27.88
CA LEU A 73 -14.87 12.55 -28.24
C LEU A 73 -15.29 11.57 -27.13
N GLY A 74 -14.49 11.42 -26.06
CA GLY A 74 -14.77 10.45 -25.01
C GLY A 74 -14.30 9.03 -25.31
N ASN A 75 -13.55 8.80 -26.40
CA ASN A 75 -13.28 7.47 -26.94
C ASN A 75 -12.33 6.62 -26.08
N TYR A 76 -11.68 7.21 -25.07
CA TYR A 76 -10.84 6.50 -24.11
C TYR A 76 -11.63 5.97 -22.89
N ALA A 77 -12.94 6.22 -22.82
CA ALA A 77 -13.77 5.75 -21.72
C ALA A 77 -14.11 4.25 -21.85
N PHE A 78 -14.08 3.53 -20.73
CA PHE A 78 -14.43 2.11 -20.63
C PHE A 78 -14.68 1.70 -19.18
N SER A 79 -15.37 0.57 -18.99
CA SER A 79 -15.71 0.01 -17.68
C SER A 79 -15.65 -1.53 -17.63
N ASP A 80 -15.07 -2.17 -18.65
CA ASP A 80 -15.14 -3.63 -18.87
C ASP A 80 -13.83 -4.38 -18.57
N CYS A 81 -12.87 -3.73 -17.90
CA CYS A 81 -11.55 -4.30 -17.60
C CYS A 81 -10.72 -4.74 -18.81
N VAL A 82 -11.06 -4.29 -20.03
CA VAL A 82 -10.34 -4.60 -21.27
C VAL A 82 -9.68 -3.35 -21.83
N GLY A 83 -10.24 -2.17 -21.57
CA GLY A 83 -9.78 -0.91 -22.14
C GLY A 83 -10.71 -0.45 -23.27
N SER A 84 -10.51 0.77 -23.75
CA SER A 84 -11.25 1.30 -24.90
C SER A 84 -10.78 0.70 -26.23
N THR A 85 -11.44 1.09 -27.33
CA THR A 85 -10.99 0.78 -28.70
C THR A 85 -9.76 1.58 -29.14
N GLU A 86 -9.35 2.59 -28.37
CA GLU A 86 -8.16 3.38 -28.65
C GLU A 86 -6.87 2.62 -28.35
N LEU A 87 -5.83 2.89 -29.13
CA LEU A 87 -4.52 2.27 -28.96
C LEU A 87 -3.94 2.63 -27.58
N GLY A 88 -3.39 1.62 -26.91
CA GLY A 88 -2.68 1.77 -25.64
C GLY A 88 -3.52 1.48 -24.40
N THR A 89 -4.86 1.65 -24.43
CA THR A 89 -5.68 1.42 -23.23
C THR A 89 -5.72 -0.04 -22.80
N ALA A 90 -5.67 -1.00 -23.73
CA ALA A 90 -5.67 -2.41 -23.38
C ALA A 90 -4.39 -2.84 -22.62
N ASN A 91 -3.22 -2.39 -23.08
CA ASN A 91 -1.96 -2.64 -22.39
C ASN A 91 -1.92 -1.90 -21.05
N TRP A 92 -2.42 -0.67 -21.00
CA TRP A 92 -2.54 0.10 -19.77
C TRP A 92 -3.36 -0.63 -18.69
N VAL A 93 -4.47 -1.29 -19.07
CA VAL A 93 -5.26 -2.10 -18.14
C VAL A 93 -4.46 -3.29 -17.60
N LEU A 94 -3.63 -3.92 -18.43
CA LEU A 94 -2.73 -4.99 -17.98
C LEU A 94 -1.67 -4.47 -17.00
N ASP A 95 -1.11 -3.28 -17.26
CA ASP A 95 -0.15 -2.65 -16.37
C ASP A 95 -0.77 -2.29 -15.02
N VAL A 96 -2.03 -1.82 -15.01
CA VAL A 96 -2.80 -1.60 -13.77
C VAL A 96 -2.99 -2.90 -13.01
N LYS A 97 -3.42 -3.97 -13.68
CA LYS A 97 -3.62 -5.29 -13.05
C LYS A 97 -2.33 -5.84 -12.44
N GLU A 98 -1.21 -5.70 -13.14
CA GLU A 98 0.08 -6.16 -12.63
C GLU A 98 0.57 -5.31 -11.45
N ALA A 99 0.33 -4.00 -11.49
CA ALA A 99 0.65 -3.12 -10.38
C ALA A 99 -0.18 -3.46 -9.15
N THR A 100 -1.52 -3.36 -9.21
CA THR A 100 -2.41 -3.29 -8.04
C THR A 100 -2.93 -4.61 -7.48
N ARG A 101 -2.59 -5.73 -8.12
CA ARG A 101 -3.16 -7.11 -8.04
C ARG A 101 -4.07 -7.42 -9.22
N GLN A 102 -3.89 -8.62 -9.79
CA GLN A 102 -4.44 -9.06 -11.09
C GLN A 102 -5.97 -9.04 -11.25
N GLU A 103 -6.71 -8.76 -10.16
CA GLU A 103 -8.18 -8.66 -10.16
C GLU A 103 -8.69 -7.20 -10.19
N THR A 104 -7.82 -6.20 -10.04
CA THR A 104 -8.24 -4.80 -10.13
C THR A 104 -8.62 -4.43 -11.55
N CYS A 105 -9.83 -3.93 -11.71
CA CYS A 105 -10.30 -3.33 -12.95
C CYS A 105 -10.35 -1.81 -12.82
N PRO A 106 -9.55 -1.07 -13.60
CA PRO A 106 -9.72 0.37 -13.67
C PRO A 106 -11.00 0.71 -14.44
N GLU A 107 -11.65 1.80 -14.02
CA GLU A 107 -12.77 2.41 -14.72
C GLU A 107 -12.33 3.79 -15.22
N VAL A 108 -12.60 4.08 -16.50
CA VAL A 108 -12.34 5.40 -17.09
C VAL A 108 -13.68 5.90 -17.62
N SER A 109 -14.26 6.89 -16.96
CA SER A 109 -15.51 7.51 -17.39
C SER A 109 -15.25 8.89 -18.00
N TRP A 110 -16.11 9.28 -18.93
CA TRP A 110 -16.06 10.57 -19.60
C TRP A 110 -17.29 11.40 -19.25
N ASP A 111 -17.06 12.65 -18.82
CA ASP A 111 -18.10 13.64 -18.56
C ASP A 111 -17.75 14.94 -19.29
N VAL A 112 -18.23 15.06 -20.54
CA VAL A 112 -18.19 16.22 -21.45
C VAL A 112 -16.83 16.89 -21.71
N ASP A 113 -16.08 17.26 -20.67
CA ASP A 113 -14.78 17.92 -20.72
C ASP A 113 -13.68 17.20 -19.92
N ARG A 114 -14.03 16.16 -19.15
CA ARG A 114 -13.09 15.46 -18.28
C ARG A 114 -13.24 13.96 -18.29
N TYR A 115 -12.09 13.30 -18.16
CA TYR A 115 -11.99 11.91 -17.79
C TYR A 115 -11.91 11.77 -16.27
N THR A 116 -12.65 10.81 -15.73
CA THR A 116 -12.51 10.36 -14.34
C THR A 116 -11.96 8.95 -14.36
N VAL A 117 -10.73 8.80 -13.86
CA VAL A 117 -10.03 7.53 -13.75
C VAL A 117 -10.19 7.02 -12.32
N LYS A 118 -10.76 5.83 -12.17
CA LYS A 118 -10.87 5.13 -10.89
C LYS A 118 -10.01 3.88 -10.92
N ILE A 119 -9.16 3.73 -9.91
CA ILE A 119 -8.36 2.52 -9.69
C ILE A 119 -8.57 2.10 -8.24
N ASN A 120 -9.00 0.86 -8.02
CA ASN A 120 -9.23 0.30 -6.69
C ASN A 120 -8.23 -0.84 -6.41
N TRP A 121 -7.43 -0.68 -5.36
CA TRP A 121 -6.48 -1.68 -4.86
C TRP A 121 -6.77 -2.00 -3.39
N GLY A 122 -8.01 -2.35 -3.08
CA GLY A 122 -8.45 -2.74 -1.76
C GLY A 122 -9.27 -4.01 -1.80
N ASP A 123 -9.19 -4.82 -0.74
CA ASP A 123 -10.20 -5.86 -0.54
C ASP A 123 -11.36 -5.22 0.22
N GLU A 124 -12.47 -4.97 -0.48
CA GLU A 124 -13.70 -4.42 0.11
C GLU A 124 -14.22 -5.32 1.24
N ARG A 125 -13.93 -6.62 1.20
CA ARG A 125 -14.30 -7.59 2.25
C ARG A 125 -13.53 -7.39 3.54
N LEU A 126 -12.38 -6.73 3.47
CA LEU A 126 -11.55 -6.36 4.62
C LEU A 126 -11.81 -4.92 5.11
N GLY A 127 -12.81 -4.23 4.52
CA GLY A 127 -13.18 -2.86 4.88
C GLY A 127 -12.13 -1.80 4.53
N ALA A 128 -11.14 -2.14 3.71
CA ALA A 128 -10.10 -1.21 3.26
C ALA A 128 -10.49 -0.62 1.91
N ASN A 129 -11.09 0.58 1.93
CA ASN A 129 -11.39 1.34 0.70
C ASN A 129 -10.12 2.03 0.18
N ASN A 130 -9.34 1.30 -0.61
CA ASN A 130 -8.15 1.83 -1.27
C ASN A 130 -8.48 2.18 -2.72
N GLU A 131 -9.00 3.40 -2.94
CA GLU A 131 -9.35 3.92 -4.26
C GLU A 131 -8.62 5.25 -4.52
N ILE A 132 -8.13 5.43 -5.75
CA ILE A 132 -7.79 6.75 -6.30
C ILE A 132 -8.84 7.08 -7.35
N VAL A 133 -9.39 8.28 -7.23
CA VAL A 133 -10.20 8.93 -8.27
C VAL A 133 -9.44 10.16 -8.73
N THR A 134 -8.97 10.14 -9.97
CA THR A 134 -8.24 11.26 -10.58
C THR A 134 -9.02 11.80 -11.75
N GLN A 135 -9.10 13.13 -11.83
CA GLN A 135 -9.69 13.79 -12.98
C GLN A 135 -8.60 14.24 -13.94
N VAL A 136 -8.76 13.91 -15.21
CA VAL A 136 -7.81 14.22 -16.28
C VAL A 136 -8.54 14.96 -17.39
N MET A 137 -7.99 16.08 -17.83
CA MET A 137 -8.50 16.82 -18.98
C MET A 137 -7.78 16.37 -20.26
N PRO A 138 -8.48 16.26 -21.40
CA PRO A 138 -7.90 15.93 -22.69
C PRO A 138 -7.12 17.08 -23.35
#